data_AF-A0A021XA48-F1
#
_entry.id   AF-A0A021XA48-F1
#
_cell.length_a   1.000
_cell.length_b   1.000
_cell.length_c   1.000
_cell.angle_alpha   90.00
_cell.angle_beta   90.00
_cell.angle_gamma   90.00
#
_symmetry.space_group_name_H-M   'P 1'
#
loop_
_entity.id
_entity.type
_entity.pdbx_description
1 polymer ?
#
loop_
_entity_poly.entity_id
_entity_poly.type
_entity_poly.pdbx_seq_one_letter_code
_entity_poly.pdbx_strand_id
1 'polypeptide(L)'
;MAIEQDVLEFIIVPPYERRAAIFASKERMEAYLGNRFPGYSFKIARLGPVGDDEDFCILPVMNFIDGEGMSRMCNEPKSWLIAEIGATCRVFDTDGRRSFAA
;
A
#
# COMPACT_ATOMS: atom_id res chain seq x y z
N MET A 1 -11.72 27.52 -4.96
CA MET A 1 -11.48 26.35 -5.84
C MET A 1 -11.26 25.16 -4.94
N ALA A 2 -12.00 24.06 -5.13
CA ALA A 2 -11.64 22.80 -4.49
C ALA A 2 -10.30 22.36 -5.06
N ILE A 3 -9.34 22.04 -4.20
CA ILE A 3 -8.05 21.51 -4.63
C ILE A 3 -8.30 20.02 -4.87
N GLU A 4 -8.39 19.62 -6.14
CA GLU A 4 -8.52 18.20 -6.50
C GLU A 4 -7.13 17.56 -6.42
N GLN A 5 -6.89 16.79 -5.35
CA GLN A 5 -5.63 16.11 -5.09
C GLN A 5 -5.87 14.60 -5.09
N ASP A 6 -5.06 13.86 -5.84
CA ASP A 6 -5.12 12.40 -5.85
C ASP A 6 -4.37 11.80 -4.64
N VAL A 7 -4.78 10.60 -4.23
CA VAL A 7 -4.06 9.83 -3.20
C VAL A 7 -2.70 9.40 -3.74
N LEU A 8 -1.64 9.69 -2.99
CA LEU A 8 -0.27 9.30 -3.33
C LEU A 8 0.33 8.28 -2.37
N GLU A 9 -0.26 8.07 -1.19
CA GLU A 9 0.25 7.15 -0.18
C GLU A 9 -0.77 6.06 0.15
N PHE A 10 -0.30 4.82 0.23
CA PHE A 10 -1.09 3.66 0.63
C PHE A 10 -0.46 2.92 1.81
N ILE A 11 -1.28 2.57 2.78
CA ILE A 11 -0.92 1.69 3.88
C ILE A 11 -1.34 0.27 3.50
N ILE A 12 -0.38 -0.66 3.54
CA ILE A 12 -0.57 -2.07 3.25
C ILE A 12 -0.64 -2.82 4.57
N VAL A 13 -1.75 -3.49 4.80
CA VAL A 13 -1.94 -4.37 5.96
C VAL A 13 -1.86 -5.81 5.46
N PRO A 14 -0.83 -6.59 5.84
CA PRO A 14 -0.74 -7.99 5.48
C PRO A 14 -1.75 -8.85 6.27
N PRO A 15 -2.21 -9.97 5.69
CA PRO A 15 -3.04 -10.92 6.40
C PRO A 15 -2.28 -11.50 7.61
N TYR A 16 -3.02 -11.91 8.65
CA TYR A 16 -2.45 -12.27 9.94
C TYR A 16 -1.33 -13.32 9.84
N GLU A 17 -1.57 -14.39 9.07
CA GLU A 17 -0.62 -15.50 8.90
C GLU A 17 0.70 -15.08 8.25
N ARG A 18 0.66 -14.16 7.27
CA ARG A 18 1.84 -13.69 6.54
C ARG A 18 2.51 -12.49 7.19
N ARG A 19 1.88 -11.88 8.20
CA ARG A 19 2.30 -10.62 8.81
C ARG A 19 3.76 -10.65 9.26
N ALA A 20 4.18 -11.67 9.99
CA ALA A 20 5.55 -11.75 10.50
C ALA A 20 6.60 -11.78 9.37
N ALA A 21 6.38 -12.61 8.35
CA ALA A 21 7.28 -12.75 7.20
C ALA A 21 7.33 -11.47 6.34
N ILE A 22 6.19 -10.84 6.12
CA ILE A 22 6.09 -9.56 5.41
C ILE A 22 6.81 -8.46 6.19
N PHE A 23 6.64 -8.40 7.51
CA PHE A 23 7.33 -7.43 8.36
C PHE A 23 8.85 -7.62 8.36
N ALA A 24 9.33 -8.86 8.37
CA ALA A 24 10.76 -9.15 8.24
C ALA A 24 11.32 -8.69 6.88
N SER A 25 10.46 -8.56 5.87
CA SER A 25 10.80 -8.13 4.51
C SER A 25 10.29 -6.73 4.16
N LYS A 26 9.94 -5.91 5.17
CA LYS A 26 9.21 -4.65 5.01
C LYS A 26 9.81 -3.74 3.93
N GLU A 27 11.09 -3.39 4.06
CA GLU A 27 11.76 -2.47 3.14
C GLU A 27 11.77 -2.99 1.70
N ARG A 28 11.92 -4.31 1.52
CA ARG A 28 11.89 -4.94 0.20
C ARG A 28 10.49 -4.89 -0.41
N MET A 29 9.45 -5.07 0.41
CA MET A 29 8.08 -4.99 -0.06
C MET A 29 7.72 -3.54 -0.45
N GLU A 30 8.10 -2.56 0.36
CA GLU A 30 7.89 -1.13 0.06
C GLU A 30 8.62 -0.73 -1.23
N ALA A 31 9.87 -1.15 -1.40
CA ALA A 31 10.63 -0.92 -2.63
C ALA A 31 10.04 -1.65 -3.85
N TYR A 32 9.60 -2.91 -3.67
CA TYR A 32 8.96 -3.69 -4.74
C TYR A 32 7.69 -3.00 -5.25
N LEU A 33 6.83 -2.56 -4.34
CA LEU A 33 5.61 -1.83 -4.69
C LEU A 33 5.92 -0.47 -5.31
N GLY A 34 6.86 0.30 -4.75
CA GLY A 34 7.27 1.60 -5.32
C GLY A 34 7.85 1.49 -6.74
N ASN A 35 8.58 0.41 -7.04
CA ASN A 35 9.08 0.15 -8.40
C ASN A 35 7.96 -0.26 -9.36
N ARG A 36 6.93 -0.98 -8.87
CA ARG A 36 5.81 -1.44 -9.70
C ARG A 36 4.77 -0.34 -9.95
N PHE A 37 4.62 0.59 -9.00
CA PHE A 37 3.66 1.70 -9.03
C PHE A 37 4.40 3.05 -8.83
N PRO A 38 5.11 3.55 -9.86
CA PRO A 38 5.84 4.81 -9.76
C PRO A 38 4.92 5.99 -9.41
N GLY A 39 5.41 6.87 -8.53
CA GLY A 39 4.65 8.05 -8.08
C GLY A 39 3.81 7.82 -6.82
N TYR A 40 3.69 6.57 -6.37
CA TYR A 40 3.02 6.22 -5.12
C TYR A 40 4.02 5.81 -4.03
N SER A 41 3.70 6.12 -2.78
CA SER A 41 4.42 5.64 -1.60
C SER A 41 3.62 4.56 -0.88
N PHE A 42 4.34 3.60 -0.30
CA PHE A 42 3.75 2.45 0.38
C PHE A 42 4.34 2.31 1.77
N LYS A 43 3.49 2.05 2.76
CA LYS A 43 3.91 1.74 4.13
C LYS A 43 3.28 0.44 4.59
N ILE A 44 4.07 -0.46 5.17
CA ILE A 44 3.52 -1.69 5.76
C ILE A 44 3.11 -1.44 7.22
N ALA A 45 1.85 -1.69 7.56
CA ALA A 45 1.30 -1.53 8.91
C ALA A 45 1.19 -2.86 9.67
N ARG A 46 1.60 -2.85 10.95
CA ARG A 46 1.72 -4.05 11.80
C ARG A 46 0.41 -4.41 12.48
N LEU A 47 -0.44 -3.41 12.66
CA LEU A 47 -1.77 -3.55 13.20
C LEU A 47 -2.74 -3.27 12.05
N GLY A 48 -3.63 -4.22 11.83
CA GLY A 48 -4.68 -4.15 10.83
C GLY A 48 -6.04 -3.89 11.48
N PRO A 49 -7.07 -3.61 10.66
CA PRO A 49 -8.46 -3.60 11.13
C PRO A 49 -8.79 -4.92 11.84
N VAL A 50 -9.72 -4.85 12.80
CA VAL A 50 -10.18 -6.02 13.57
C VAL A 50 -10.98 -6.93 12.62
N GLY A 51 -10.43 -8.09 12.29
CA GLY A 51 -11.07 -9.10 11.44
C GLY A 51 -10.07 -10.14 10.93
N ASP A 52 -10.57 -11.36 10.65
CA ASP A 52 -9.83 -12.41 9.93
C ASP A 52 -9.91 -12.12 8.42
N ASP A 53 -9.12 -11.16 7.96
CA ASP A 53 -8.89 -11.01 6.52
C ASP A 53 -7.74 -11.95 6.11
N GLU A 54 -8.08 -12.93 5.29
CA GLU A 54 -7.12 -13.87 4.68
C GLU A 54 -6.26 -13.18 3.60
N ASP A 55 -6.64 -11.98 3.16
CA ASP A 55 -5.96 -11.22 2.11
C ASP A 55 -5.39 -9.86 2.60
N PHE A 56 -4.61 -9.21 1.74
CA PHE A 56 -4.06 -7.89 2.01
C PHE A 56 -5.13 -6.82 2.00
N CYS A 57 -5.18 -5.99 3.05
CA CYS A 57 -6.00 -4.80 3.09
C CYS A 57 -5.19 -3.57 2.65
N ILE A 58 -5.69 -2.84 1.66
CA ILE A 58 -5.04 -1.67 1.06
C ILE A 58 -5.79 -0.42 1.49
N LEU A 59 -5.15 0.42 2.29
CA LEU A 59 -5.76 1.60 2.89
C LEU A 59 -5.15 2.87 2.28
N PRO A 60 -5.89 3.63 1.45
CA PRO A 60 -5.42 4.91 0.94
C PRO A 60 -5.31 5.94 2.06
N VAL A 61 -4.24 6.72 2.06
CA VAL A 61 -4.13 7.92 2.90
C VAL A 61 -4.92 9.03 2.22
N MET A 62 -6.16 9.17 2.64
CA MET A 62 -7.18 10.03 2.02
C MET A 62 -7.05 11.52 2.36
N ASN A 63 -5.98 11.93 3.04
CA ASN A 63 -5.80 13.33 3.41
C ASN A 63 -4.39 13.84 3.09
N PHE A 64 -4.30 15.15 2.89
CA PHE A 64 -3.05 15.87 2.76
C PHE A 64 -3.12 17.19 3.52
N ILE A 65 -1.96 17.78 3.82
CA ILE A 65 -1.87 19.11 4.42
C ILE A 65 -1.72 20.12 3.29
N ASP A 66 -2.66 21.05 3.18
CA ASP A 66 -2.59 22.13 2.18
C ASP A 66 -1.59 23.24 2.56
N GLY A 67 -1.42 24.23 1.69
CA GLY A 67 -0.51 25.35 1.93
C GLY A 67 -0.88 26.24 3.12
N GLU A 68 -2.08 26.09 3.69
CA GLU A 68 -2.55 26.81 4.88
C GLU A 68 -2.39 25.97 6.16
N GLY A 69 -1.82 24.76 6.06
CA GLY A 69 -1.67 23.83 7.17
C GLY A 69 -2.94 23.06 7.51
N MET A 70 -3.98 23.13 6.68
CA MET A 70 -5.25 22.47 6.91
C MET A 70 -5.25 21.07 6.29
N SER A 71 -5.80 20.09 7.02
CA SER A 71 -6.04 18.75 6.47
C SER A 71 -7.21 18.80 5.50
N ARG A 72 -6.97 18.41 4.25
CA ARG A 72 -7.98 18.32 3.18
C ARG A 72 -8.08 16.89 2.69
N MET A 73 -9.23 16.52 2.14
CA MET A 73 -9.45 15.19 1.57
C MET A 73 -8.94 15.09 0.14
N CYS A 74 -8.35 13.95 -0.19
CA CYS A 74 -8.04 13.55 -1.56
C CYS A 74 -9.29 13.03 -2.27
N ASN A 75 -9.20 12.98 -3.60
CA ASN A 75 -10.13 12.22 -4.42
C ASN A 75 -10.04 10.73 -4.10
N GLU A 76 -11.18 10.03 -4.16
CA GLU A 76 -11.20 8.58 -3.99
C GLU A 76 -10.38 7.91 -5.10
N PRO A 77 -9.43 7.02 -4.74
CA PRO A 77 -8.65 6.30 -5.73
C PRO A 77 -9.54 5.38 -6.54
N LYS A 78 -9.18 5.13 -7.79
CA LYS A 78 -9.93 4.21 -8.64
C LYS A 78 -9.89 2.80 -8.05
N SER A 79 -11.03 2.11 -8.01
CA SER A 79 -11.14 0.76 -7.45
C SER A 79 -10.22 -0.26 -8.11
N TRP A 80 -9.94 -0.12 -9.41
CA TRP A 80 -9.01 -1.00 -10.13
C TRP A 80 -7.57 -0.88 -9.62
N LEU A 81 -7.13 0.33 -9.21
CA LEU A 81 -5.80 0.54 -8.66
C LEU A 81 -5.64 -0.18 -7.32
N ILE A 82 -6.66 -0.08 -6.46
CA ILE A 82 -6.69 -0.80 -5.17
C ILE A 82 -6.60 -2.32 -5.40
N ALA A 83 -7.37 -2.85 -6.36
CA ALA A 83 -7.34 -4.25 -6.72
C ALA A 83 -5.98 -4.71 -7.29
N GLU A 84 -5.34 -3.89 -8.12
CA GLU A 84 -4.03 -4.19 -8.70
C GLU A 84 -2.91 -4.19 -7.65
N ILE A 85 -2.94 -3.24 -6.70
CA ILE A 85 -2.02 -3.23 -5.55
C ILE A 85 -2.18 -4.52 -4.74
N GLY A 86 -3.41 -4.90 -4.40
CA GLY A 86 -3.70 -6.14 -3.67
C GLY A 86 -3.22 -7.39 -4.41
N ALA A 87 -3.45 -7.48 -5.72
CA ALA A 87 -2.94 -8.56 -6.57
C ALA A 87 -1.40 -8.62 -6.57
N THR A 88 -0.75 -7.46 -6.62
CA THR A 88 0.72 -7.36 -6.59
C THR A 88 1.30 -7.79 -5.24
N CYS A 89 0.65 -7.43 -4.13
CA CYS A 89 1.03 -7.90 -2.79
C CYS A 89 0.98 -9.43 -2.67
N ARG A 90 -0.02 -10.08 -3.28
CA ARG A 90 -0.18 -11.54 -3.22
C ARG A 90 1.01 -12.29 -3.83
N VAL A 91 1.57 -11.80 -4.92
CA VAL A 91 2.71 -12.41 -5.64
C VAL A 91 4.08 -12.02 -5.10
N PHE A 92 4.16 -11.15 -4.09
CA PHE A 92 5.43 -10.78 -3.48
C PHE A 92 6.08 -11.99 -2.78
N ASP A 93 7.29 -12.34 -3.21
CA ASP A 93 8.08 -13.40 -2.61
C ASP A 93 8.80 -12.91 -1.34
N THR A 94 8.39 -13.45 -0.19
CA THR A 94 9.00 -13.16 1.09
C THR A 94 10.37 -13.80 1.25
N ASP A 95 10.68 -14.87 0.51
CA ASP A 95 11.93 -15.63 0.69
C ASP A 95 13.11 -14.99 -0.07
N GLY A 96 12.84 -13.95 -0.87
CA GLY A 96 13.90 -13.21 -1.56
C GLY A 96 14.57 -13.95 -2.68
N ARG A 97 13.94 -15.01 -3.21
CA ARG A 97 14.38 -15.57 -4.47
C ARG A 97 14.12 -14.48 -5.48
N ARG A 98 15.20 -13.87 -5.98
CA ARG A 98 15.13 -12.96 -7.11
C ARG A 98 14.55 -13.77 -8.26
N SER A 99 13.23 -13.69 -8.46
CA SER A 99 12.60 -14.20 -9.66
C SER A 99 12.95 -13.19 -10.75
N PHE A 100 14.13 -13.39 -11.34
CA PHE A 100 14.51 -12.75 -12.59
C PHE A 100 13.62 -13.36 -13.67
N ALA A 101 12.44 -12.80 -13.89
CA ALA A 101 11.76 -12.99 -15.17
C ALA A 101 12.55 -12.15 -16.19
N ALA A 102 13.17 -12.84 -17.14
CA ALA A 102 13.89 -12.30 -18.30
C ALA A 102 12.92 -11.78 -19.36
#